data_AF-A0A813IXU2-F1
#
_entry.id   AF-A0A813IXU2-F1
#
_cell.length_a   1.000
_cell.length_b   1.000
_cell.length_c   1.000
_cell.angle_alpha   90.00
_cell.angle_beta   90.00
_cell.angle_gamma   90.00
#
_symmetry.space_group_name_H-M   'P 1'
#
loop_
_entity.id
_entity.type
_entity.pdbx_description
1 polymer ?
#
loop_
_entity_poly.entity_id
_entity_poly.type
_entity_poly.pdbx_seq_one_letter_code
_entity_poly.pdbx_strand_id
1 'polypeptide(L)'
;DDIYRLVRFLGFPVNKDAVSRIAAEVDASGTGSVSFQEFLKVVRFVRDHEFENIIRVFKRHCKDEAREKLHMDKFKIALSDMQYYVTDDVKTNILETMDDLHDDDHFIKEEVAEFLREYRRCNGFTEESAAEIKEGFDAQCRFVNEKRAFAIHQDAVQDGTEIGSPRSPKHQTPSAERRTSLMGRRTSQVNLLN
;
A
#
# COMPACT_ATOMS: atom_id res chain seq x y z
N ASP A 1 2.85 -22.34 5.70
CA ASP A 1 1.94 -21.29 6.23
C ASP A 1 2.34 -19.91 5.73
N ASP A 2 3.65 -19.60 5.73
CA ASP A 2 4.16 -18.28 5.39
C ASP A 2 3.88 -17.84 3.96
N ILE A 3 3.98 -18.74 2.97
CA ILE A 3 3.67 -18.41 1.57
C ILE A 3 2.23 -17.91 1.40
N TYR A 4 1.28 -18.55 2.08
CA TYR A 4 -0.11 -18.09 2.09
C TYR A 4 -0.23 -16.69 2.69
N ARG A 5 0.41 -16.43 3.83
CA ARG A 5 0.40 -15.10 4.48
C ARG A 5 1.02 -14.03 3.58
N LEU A 6 2.12 -14.35 2.90
CA LEU A 6 2.78 -13.44 1.96
C LEU A 6 1.90 -13.14 0.75
N VAL A 7 1.25 -14.14 0.16
CA VAL A 7 0.33 -13.91 -0.97
C VAL A 7 -0.89 -13.08 -0.54
N ARG A 8 -1.43 -13.31 0.67
CA ARG A 8 -2.49 -12.48 1.26
C ARG A 8 -2.02 -11.06 1.53
N PHE A 9 -0.80 -10.90 2.03
CA PHE A 9 -0.16 -9.59 2.25
C PHE A 9 0.01 -8.81 0.95
N LEU A 10 0.29 -9.49 -0.16
CA LEU A 10 0.30 -8.88 -1.50
C LEU A 10 -1.10 -8.53 -2.03
N GLY A 11 -2.18 -8.80 -1.28
CA GLY A 11 -3.54 -8.38 -1.61
C GLY A 11 -4.33 -9.33 -2.52
N PHE A 12 -3.86 -10.58 -2.72
CA PHE A 12 -4.60 -11.57 -3.50
C PHE A 12 -5.58 -12.36 -2.62
N PRO A 13 -6.89 -12.45 -2.98
CA PRO A 13 -7.91 -13.15 -2.20
C PRO A 13 -7.93 -14.64 -2.55
N VAL A 14 -6.78 -15.30 -2.40
CA VAL A 14 -6.64 -16.75 -2.64
C VAL A 14 -6.85 -17.54 -1.35
N ASN A 15 -7.35 -18.77 -1.48
CA ASN A 15 -7.48 -19.68 -0.35
C ASN A 15 -6.15 -20.39 -0.05
N LYS A 16 -6.01 -20.86 1.19
CA LYS A 16 -4.79 -21.50 1.68
C LYS A 16 -4.45 -22.77 0.90
N ASP A 17 -5.44 -23.59 0.59
CA ASP A 17 -5.25 -24.88 -0.08
C ASP A 17 -4.74 -24.72 -1.52
N ALA A 18 -5.19 -23.69 -2.24
CA ALA A 18 -4.68 -23.34 -3.56
C ALA A 18 -3.20 -22.94 -3.48
N VAL A 19 -2.85 -22.04 -2.56
CA VAL A 19 -1.44 -21.62 -2.38
C VAL A 19 -0.56 -22.80 -1.97
N SER A 20 -1.03 -23.66 -1.08
CA SER A 20 -0.30 -24.86 -0.67
C SER A 20 -0.05 -25.84 -1.83
N ARG A 21 -1.03 -26.03 -2.72
CA ARG A 21 -0.86 -26.87 -3.91
C ARG A 21 0.15 -26.27 -4.88
N ILE A 22 0.06 -24.97 -5.16
CA ILE A 22 0.99 -24.26 -6.05
C ILE A 22 2.41 -24.30 -5.48
N ALA A 23 2.56 -24.06 -4.17
CA ALA A 23 3.86 -24.11 -3.51
C ALA A 23 4.50 -25.51 -3.59
N ALA A 24 3.71 -26.58 -3.44
CA ALA A 24 4.20 -27.94 -3.57
C ALA A 24 4.61 -28.31 -5.01
N GLU A 25 3.92 -27.76 -6.02
CA GLU A 25 4.30 -27.95 -7.43
C GLU A 25 5.60 -27.21 -7.78
N VAL A 26 5.83 -26.06 -7.16
CA VAL A 26 6.99 -25.21 -7.44
C VAL A 26 8.23 -25.64 -6.64
N ASP A 27 8.08 -26.23 -5.45
CA ASP A 27 9.17 -26.86 -4.68
C ASP A 27 9.63 -28.18 -5.33
N ALA A 28 10.16 -28.06 -6.55
CA ALA A 28 10.71 -29.18 -7.33
C ALA A 28 11.92 -29.83 -6.62
N SER A 29 12.51 -29.15 -5.65
CA SER A 29 13.62 -29.64 -4.85
C SER A 29 13.20 -30.53 -3.68
N GLY A 30 11.91 -30.56 -3.32
CA GLY A 30 11.36 -31.36 -2.22
C GLY A 30 11.94 -30.99 -0.86
N THR A 31 12.39 -29.74 -0.69
CA THR A 31 13.05 -29.30 0.55
C THR A 31 12.04 -29.06 1.67
N GLY A 32 10.76 -28.91 1.33
CA GLY A 32 9.71 -28.46 2.26
C GLY A 32 9.81 -26.96 2.56
N SER A 33 10.66 -26.23 1.83
CA SER A 33 10.85 -24.79 1.93
C SER A 33 10.80 -24.17 0.53
N VAL A 34 10.36 -22.91 0.45
CA VAL A 34 10.25 -22.19 -0.82
C VAL A 34 11.30 -21.08 -0.82
N SER A 35 12.27 -21.18 -1.71
CA SER A 35 13.25 -20.11 -1.93
C SER A 35 12.56 -18.86 -2.50
N PHE A 36 13.25 -17.70 -2.46
CA PHE A 36 12.67 -16.48 -3.02
C PHE A 36 12.32 -16.60 -4.51
N GLN A 37 13.15 -17.30 -5.31
CA GLN A 37 12.88 -17.52 -6.74
C GLN A 37 11.66 -18.41 -6.97
N GLU A 38 11.47 -19.44 -6.15
CA GLU A 38 10.26 -20.27 -6.16
C GLU A 38 9.04 -19.47 -5.71
N PHE A 39 9.18 -18.61 -4.70
CA PHE A 39 8.11 -17.72 -4.28
C PHE A 39 7.67 -16.79 -5.42
N LEU A 40 8.59 -16.24 -6.22
CA LEU A 40 8.21 -15.45 -7.40
C LEU A 40 7.42 -16.26 -8.43
N LYS A 41 7.71 -17.56 -8.60
CA LYS A 41 6.89 -18.45 -9.45
C LYS A 41 5.50 -18.68 -8.87
N VAL A 42 5.37 -18.84 -7.54
CA VAL A 42 4.07 -18.92 -6.86
C VAL A 42 3.26 -17.64 -7.11
N VAL A 43 3.87 -16.46 -6.94
CA VAL A 43 3.21 -15.17 -7.20
C VAL A 43 2.77 -15.05 -8.66
N ARG A 44 3.62 -15.48 -9.61
CA ARG A 44 3.24 -15.51 -11.03
C ARG A 44 2.02 -16.38 -11.27
N PHE A 45 2.00 -17.60 -10.74
CA PHE A 45 0.86 -18.50 -10.88
C PHE A 45 -0.42 -17.91 -10.30
N VAL A 46 -0.33 -17.26 -9.13
CA VAL A 46 -1.48 -16.59 -8.50
C VAL A 46 -2.03 -15.48 -9.41
N ARG A 47 -1.16 -14.69 -10.05
CA ARG A 47 -1.56 -13.65 -11.01
C ARG A 47 -2.22 -14.24 -12.26
N ASP A 48 -1.66 -15.31 -12.79
CA ASP A 48 -2.23 -16.00 -13.96
C ASP A 48 -3.63 -16.54 -13.63
N HIS A 49 -3.79 -17.13 -12.43
CA HIS A 49 -5.08 -17.62 -11.96
C HIS A 49 -6.11 -16.51 -11.70
N GLU A 50 -5.67 -15.34 -11.22
CA GLU A 50 -6.53 -14.15 -11.11
C GLU A 50 -7.02 -13.70 -12.49
N PHE A 51 -6.14 -13.67 -13.49
CA PHE A 51 -6.53 -13.32 -14.86
C PHE A 51 -7.51 -14.33 -15.46
N GLU A 52 -7.32 -15.63 -15.19
CA GLU A 52 -8.31 -16.66 -15.55
C GLU A 52 -9.65 -16.46 -14.84
N ASN A 53 -9.66 -16.01 -13.58
CA ASN A 53 -10.88 -15.68 -12.85
C ASN A 53 -11.62 -14.51 -13.53
N ILE A 54 -10.90 -13.47 -13.96
CA ILE A 54 -11.48 -12.36 -14.74
C ILE A 54 -12.15 -12.91 -16.00
N ILE A 55 -11.46 -13.74 -16.79
CA ILE A 55 -12.05 -14.35 -17.99
C ILE A 55 -13.31 -15.16 -17.65
N ARG A 56 -13.28 -15.95 -16.56
CA ARG A 56 -14.43 -16.76 -16.13
C ARG A 56 -15.63 -15.92 -15.72
N VAL A 57 -15.39 -14.81 -15.04
CA VAL A 57 -16.43 -13.86 -14.61
C VAL A 57 -17.05 -13.16 -15.81
N PHE A 58 -16.26 -12.74 -16.80
CA PHE A 58 -16.79 -12.21 -18.06
C PHE A 58 -17.67 -13.23 -18.78
N LYS A 59 -17.22 -14.49 -18.92
CA LYS A 59 -18.05 -15.55 -19.52
C LYS A 59 -19.37 -15.78 -18.79
N ARG A 60 -19.40 -15.55 -17.47
CA ARG A 60 -20.58 -15.73 -16.63
C ARG A 60 -21.56 -14.57 -16.77
N HIS A 61 -21.07 -13.34 -16.76
CA HIS A 61 -21.89 -12.13 -16.63
C HIS A 61 -22.15 -11.41 -17.96
N CYS A 62 -21.36 -11.69 -19.00
CA CYS A 62 -21.43 -11.02 -20.31
C CYS A 62 -22.03 -11.93 -21.40
N LYS A 63 -22.99 -12.81 -21.06
CA LYS A 63 -23.49 -13.87 -21.95
C LYS A 63 -24.19 -13.37 -23.22
N ASP A 64 -24.69 -12.14 -23.22
CA ASP A 64 -25.59 -11.60 -24.25
C ASP A 64 -25.02 -10.35 -24.95
N GLU A 65 -23.82 -9.93 -24.57
CA GLU A 65 -23.22 -8.72 -25.13
C GLU A 65 -22.30 -9.08 -26.28
N ALA A 66 -22.66 -8.65 -27.48
CA ALA A 66 -21.84 -8.72 -28.69
C ALA A 66 -20.44 -8.05 -28.54
N ARG A 67 -20.10 -7.51 -27.37
CA ARG A 67 -18.90 -6.71 -27.08
C ARG A 67 -17.93 -7.33 -26.06
N GLU A 68 -18.23 -8.49 -25.46
CA GLU A 68 -17.41 -9.06 -24.36
C GLU A 68 -17.06 -8.04 -23.25
N LYS A 69 -17.96 -7.11 -22.95
CA LYS A 69 -17.78 -6.11 -21.91
C LYS A 69 -18.64 -6.42 -20.69
N LEU A 70 -18.22 -5.94 -19.53
CA LEU A 70 -18.92 -6.13 -18.26
C LEU A 70 -19.61 -4.83 -17.86
N HIS A 71 -20.94 -4.80 -17.89
CA HIS A 71 -21.71 -3.64 -17.45
C HIS A 71 -21.40 -3.23 -15.99
N MET A 72 -21.37 -1.92 -15.71
CA MET A 72 -21.07 -1.31 -14.40
C MET A 72 -21.94 -1.90 -13.28
N ASP A 73 -23.24 -2.10 -13.51
CA ASP A 73 -24.16 -2.72 -12.54
C ASP A 73 -23.78 -4.15 -12.12
N LYS A 74 -23.03 -4.87 -12.97
CA LYS A 74 -22.54 -6.22 -12.67
C LYS A 74 -21.17 -6.21 -12.03
N PHE A 75 -20.47 -5.08 -12.02
CA PHE A 75 -19.09 -4.98 -11.59
C PHE A 75 -18.86 -5.50 -10.17
N LYS A 76 -19.64 -5.04 -9.18
CA LYS A 76 -19.49 -5.50 -7.78
C LYS A 76 -19.75 -6.99 -7.61
N ILE A 77 -20.74 -7.54 -8.32
CA ILE A 77 -21.06 -8.97 -8.25
C ILE A 77 -19.96 -9.81 -8.91
N ALA A 78 -19.40 -9.31 -10.01
CA ALA A 78 -18.26 -9.90 -10.70
C ALA A 78 -17.01 -9.93 -9.81
N LEU A 79 -16.71 -8.84 -9.10
CA LEU A 79 -15.63 -8.79 -8.11
C LEU A 79 -15.88 -9.77 -6.94
N SER A 80 -17.11 -9.84 -6.44
CA SER A 80 -17.48 -10.76 -5.35
C SER A 80 -17.30 -12.23 -5.76
N ASP A 81 -17.60 -12.59 -7.01
CA ASP A 81 -17.33 -13.94 -7.55
C ASP A 81 -15.83 -14.28 -7.52
N MET A 82 -14.96 -13.27 -7.61
CA MET A 82 -13.51 -13.39 -7.48
C MET A 82 -13.00 -13.19 -6.03
N GLN A 83 -13.91 -13.16 -5.05
CA GLN A 83 -13.62 -12.95 -3.63
C GLN A 83 -13.08 -11.54 -3.28
N TYR A 84 -13.33 -10.56 -4.15
CA TYR A 84 -13.10 -9.14 -3.88
C TYR A 84 -14.39 -8.48 -3.37
N TYR A 85 -14.30 -7.83 -2.21
CA TYR A 85 -15.42 -7.13 -1.58
C TYR A 85 -15.13 -5.64 -1.57
N VAL A 86 -15.72 -4.92 -2.52
CA VAL A 86 -15.42 -3.50 -2.77
C VAL A 86 -16.63 -2.65 -2.41
N THR A 87 -16.42 -1.64 -1.57
CA THR A 87 -17.44 -0.63 -1.24
C THR A 87 -17.59 0.37 -2.38
N ASP A 88 -18.72 1.08 -2.44
CA ASP A 88 -18.91 2.07 -3.52
C ASP A 88 -17.91 3.22 -3.43
N ASP A 89 -17.53 3.66 -2.23
CA ASP A 89 -16.56 4.74 -2.05
C ASP A 89 -15.17 4.35 -2.59
N VAL A 90 -14.71 3.13 -2.28
CA VAL A 90 -13.43 2.62 -2.79
C VAL A 90 -13.49 2.43 -4.30
N LYS A 91 -14.62 1.91 -4.82
CA LYS A 91 -14.84 1.78 -6.26
C LYS A 91 -14.71 3.13 -6.96
N THR A 92 -15.47 4.14 -6.50
CA THR A 92 -15.43 5.48 -7.08
C THR A 92 -14.03 6.09 -7.00
N ASN A 93 -13.39 6.01 -5.84
CA ASN A 93 -12.04 6.56 -5.65
C ASN A 93 -11.00 5.91 -6.57
N ILE A 94 -11.06 4.60 -6.79
CA ILE A 94 -10.16 3.92 -7.74
C ILE A 94 -10.49 4.33 -9.17
N LEU A 95 -11.77 4.36 -9.56
CA LEU A 95 -12.15 4.75 -10.92
C LEU A 95 -11.73 6.19 -11.26
N GLU A 96 -11.78 7.11 -10.29
CA GLU A 96 -11.26 8.48 -10.44
C GLU A 96 -9.75 8.55 -10.68
N THR A 97 -8.99 7.52 -10.27
CA THR A 97 -7.54 7.43 -10.51
C THR A 97 -7.18 6.73 -11.83
N MET A 98 -8.15 6.10 -12.49
CA MET A 98 -7.94 5.42 -13.77
C MET A 98 -8.16 6.43 -14.91
N ASP A 99 -7.09 6.84 -15.58
CA ASP A 99 -7.14 7.91 -16.60
C ASP A 99 -7.83 7.51 -17.91
N ASP A 100 -7.92 6.20 -18.22
CA ASP A 100 -8.27 5.70 -19.57
C ASP A 100 -9.34 4.58 -19.56
N LEU A 101 -10.53 4.85 -18.99
CA LEU A 101 -11.69 3.97 -19.22
C LEU A 101 -12.19 4.10 -20.66
N HIS A 102 -12.41 2.98 -21.33
CA HIS A 102 -12.91 2.93 -22.71
C HIS A 102 -14.38 3.30 -22.82
N ASP A 103 -15.15 3.11 -21.75
CA ASP A 103 -16.61 3.20 -21.72
C ASP A 103 -17.05 3.44 -20.26
N ASP A 104 -17.85 4.47 -20.02
CA ASP A 104 -18.29 4.83 -18.67
C ASP A 104 -19.20 3.76 -18.04
N ASP A 105 -19.90 2.99 -18.88
CA ASP A 105 -20.91 2.02 -18.44
C ASP A 105 -20.41 0.57 -18.50
N HIS A 106 -19.25 0.31 -19.10
CA HIS A 106 -18.76 -1.05 -19.33
C HIS A 106 -17.26 -1.20 -19.15
N PHE A 107 -16.85 -2.31 -18.54
CA PHE A 107 -15.45 -2.67 -18.37
C PHE A 107 -14.99 -3.72 -19.38
N ILE A 108 -13.79 -3.57 -19.94
CA ILE A 108 -13.03 -4.65 -20.56
C ILE A 108 -12.17 -5.38 -19.51
N LYS A 109 -11.64 -6.55 -19.88
CA LYS A 109 -10.90 -7.43 -18.95
C LYS A 109 -9.65 -6.72 -18.41
N GLU A 110 -9.02 -5.92 -19.23
CA GLU A 110 -7.82 -5.13 -18.95
C GLU A 110 -8.07 -4.07 -17.88
N GLU A 111 -9.22 -3.38 -17.95
CA GLU A 111 -9.63 -2.37 -16.97
C GLU A 111 -9.99 -3.02 -15.63
N VAL A 112 -10.65 -4.18 -15.64
CA VAL A 112 -10.86 -4.94 -14.39
C VAL A 112 -9.52 -5.36 -13.78
N ALA A 113 -8.56 -5.81 -14.60
CA ALA A 113 -7.22 -6.14 -14.11
C ALA A 113 -6.47 -4.91 -13.57
N GLU A 114 -6.69 -3.73 -14.13
CA GLU A 114 -6.14 -2.46 -13.65
C GLU A 114 -6.77 -2.02 -12.34
N PHE A 115 -8.10 -2.04 -12.27
CA PHE A 115 -8.84 -1.78 -11.05
C PHE A 115 -8.33 -2.66 -9.90
N LEU A 116 -8.10 -3.96 -10.14
CA LEU A 116 -7.55 -4.87 -9.10
C LEU A 116 -6.11 -4.53 -8.71
N ARG A 117 -5.29 -3.97 -9.60
CA ARG A 117 -3.94 -3.49 -9.25
C ARG A 117 -4.03 -2.28 -8.32
N GLU A 118 -4.88 -1.32 -8.64
CA GLU A 118 -5.10 -0.13 -7.82
C GLU A 118 -5.75 -0.48 -6.47
N TYR A 119 -6.72 -1.39 -6.47
CA TYR A 119 -7.34 -1.92 -5.27
C TYR A 119 -6.30 -2.53 -4.31
N ARG A 120 -5.31 -3.25 -4.84
CA ARG A 120 -4.19 -3.76 -4.04
C ARG A 120 -3.24 -2.65 -3.58
N ARG A 121 -2.98 -1.64 -4.40
CA ARG A 121 -2.13 -0.50 -4.04
C ARG A 121 -2.71 0.28 -2.85
N CYS A 122 -4.03 0.45 -2.81
CA CYS A 122 -4.72 1.13 -1.71
C CYS A 122 -5.14 0.18 -0.57
N ASN A 123 -4.82 -1.12 -0.65
CA ASN A 123 -5.27 -2.15 0.29
C ASN A 123 -6.80 -2.20 0.49
N GLY A 124 -7.58 -1.75 -0.49
CA GLY A 124 -9.03 -1.66 -0.41
C GLY A 124 -9.57 -0.53 0.48
N PHE A 125 -8.78 0.50 0.74
CA PHE A 125 -9.21 1.71 1.45
C PHE A 125 -9.23 2.92 0.52
N THR A 126 -10.12 3.87 0.80
CA THR A 126 -9.96 5.23 0.25
C THR A 126 -8.79 5.93 0.93
N GLU A 127 -8.20 6.92 0.27
CA GLU A 127 -7.13 7.72 0.87
C GLU A 127 -7.59 8.40 2.18
N GLU A 128 -8.83 8.89 2.20
CA GLU A 128 -9.46 9.47 3.39
C GLU A 128 -9.54 8.46 4.54
N SER A 129 -10.11 7.27 4.30
CA SER A 129 -10.21 6.22 5.32
C SER A 129 -8.83 5.80 5.83
N ALA A 130 -7.85 5.67 4.94
CA ALA A 130 -6.48 5.30 5.33
C ALA A 130 -5.83 6.39 6.20
N ALA A 131 -6.05 7.67 5.87
CA ALA A 131 -5.56 8.80 6.64
C ALA A 131 -6.19 8.84 8.04
N GLU A 132 -7.50 8.64 8.15
CA GLU A 132 -8.22 8.59 9.43
C GLU A 132 -7.72 7.45 10.32
N ILE A 133 -7.56 6.24 9.77
CA ILE A 133 -7.04 5.09 10.51
C ILE A 133 -5.61 5.36 10.99
N LYS A 134 -4.77 5.94 10.13
CA LYS A 134 -3.40 6.29 10.48
C LYS A 134 -3.34 7.33 11.59
N GLU A 135 -4.15 8.38 11.49
CA GLU A 135 -4.22 9.42 12.52
C GLU A 135 -4.66 8.84 13.87
N GLY A 136 -5.71 8.02 13.87
CA GLY A 136 -6.19 7.34 15.07
C GLY A 136 -5.13 6.43 15.70
N PHE A 137 -4.41 5.67 14.88
CA PHE A 137 -3.29 4.84 15.34
C PHE A 137 -2.15 5.67 15.94
N ASP A 138 -1.76 6.76 15.28
CA ASP A 138 -0.69 7.64 15.74
C ASP A 138 -1.07 8.34 17.05
N ALA A 139 -2.33 8.75 17.19
CA ALA A 139 -2.87 9.32 18.44
C ALA A 139 -2.80 8.30 19.58
N GLN A 140 -3.20 7.05 19.33
CA GLN A 140 -3.13 5.99 20.33
C GLN A 140 -1.69 5.66 20.72
N CYS A 141 -0.76 5.63 19.77
CA CYS A 141 0.66 5.43 20.04
C CYS A 141 1.23 6.52 20.95
N ARG A 142 0.89 7.81 20.68
CA ARG A 142 1.29 8.92 21.55
C ARG A 142 0.79 8.73 22.98
N PHE A 143 -0.49 8.45 23.14
CA PHE A 143 -1.10 8.23 24.46
C PHE A 143 -0.46 7.09 25.25
N VAL A 144 -0.21 5.94 24.61
CA VAL A 144 0.43 4.79 25.26
C VAL A 144 1.86 5.11 25.66
N ASN A 145 2.61 5.82 24.81
CA ASN A 145 3.99 6.20 25.10
C ASN A 145 4.07 7.24 26.23
N GLU A 146 3.17 8.22 26.26
CA GLU A 146 3.06 9.20 27.35
C GLU A 146 2.71 8.55 28.69
N LYS A 147 1.76 7.60 28.70
CA LYS A 147 1.43 6.82 29.90
C LYS A 147 2.60 5.95 30.39
N ARG A 148 3.35 5.33 29.47
CA ARG A 148 4.56 4.57 29.82
C ARG A 148 5.64 5.47 30.41
N ALA A 149 5.87 6.65 29.84
CA ALA A 149 6.82 7.62 30.36
C ALA A 149 6.42 8.11 31.77
N PHE A 150 5.13 8.32 32.02
CA PHE A 150 4.62 8.70 33.33
C PHE A 150 4.77 7.59 34.38
N ALA A 151 4.49 6.33 34.01
CA ALA A 151 4.65 5.18 34.91
C ALA A 151 6.13 4.99 35.32
N ILE A 152 7.06 5.08 34.36
CA ILE A 152 8.50 5.00 34.64
C ILE A 152 8.94 6.12 35.60
N HIS A 153 8.39 7.33 35.45
CA HIS A 153 8.67 8.43 36.36
C HIS A 153 8.11 8.21 37.77
N GLN A 154 6.94 7.59 37.93
CA GLN A 154 6.38 7.29 39.26
C GLN A 154 7.17 6.18 39.98
N ASP A 155 7.57 5.13 39.27
CA ASP A 155 8.36 4.04 39.85
C ASP A 155 9.75 4.52 40.31
N ALA A 156 10.39 5.41 39.53
CA ALA A 156 11.68 6.00 39.90
C ALA A 156 11.59 6.93 41.13
N VAL A 157 10.44 7.58 41.37
CA VAL A 157 10.20 8.43 42.53
C VAL A 157 9.90 7.60 43.79
N GLN A 158 9.32 6.41 43.66
CA GLN A 158 9.07 5.52 44.80
C GLN A 158 10.32 4.74 45.26
N ASP A 159 11.28 4.46 44.37
CA ASP A 159 12.51 3.71 44.70
C ASP A 159 13.68 4.60 45.17
N GLY A 160 13.40 5.84 45.59
CA GLY A 160 14.37 6.72 46.26
C GLY A 160 15.58 7.16 45.45
N THR A 161 15.56 6.99 44.12
CA THR A 161 16.67 7.43 43.26
C THR A 161 16.43 8.89 42.84
N GLU A 162 17.15 9.84 43.42
CA GLU A 162 17.08 11.26 43.03
C GLU A 162 17.51 11.43 41.55
N ILE A 163 16.54 11.54 40.64
CA ILE A 163 16.81 12.01 39.28
C ILE A 163 16.73 13.54 39.31
N GLY A 164 17.90 14.17 39.24
CA GLY A 164 18.05 15.63 39.25
C GLY A 164 17.16 16.33 38.21
N SER A 165 16.61 17.48 38.62
CA SER A 165 15.60 18.25 37.89
C SER A 165 15.94 18.49 36.41
N PRO A 166 14.95 18.50 35.49
CA PRO A 166 15.20 18.78 34.08
C PRO A 166 15.72 20.20 33.91
N ARG A 167 16.89 20.36 33.28
CA ARG A 167 17.37 21.70 32.86
C ARG A 167 16.48 22.22 31.73
N SER A 168 15.92 23.40 31.93
CA SER A 168 15.12 24.12 30.95
C SER A 168 15.88 24.31 29.62
N PRO A 169 15.21 24.23 28.45
CA PRO A 169 15.85 24.48 27.16
C PRO A 169 16.36 25.92 27.07
N LYS A 170 17.64 26.11 26.74
CA LYS A 170 18.20 27.44 26.49
C LYS A 170 17.63 27.97 25.16
N HIS A 171 16.78 28.98 25.22
CA HIS A 171 16.44 29.81 24.07
C HIS A 171 17.70 30.49 23.53
N GLN A 172 18.13 30.12 22.32
CA GLN A 172 19.04 30.93 21.52
C GLN A 172 18.23 31.88 20.65
N THR A 173 18.28 33.17 20.97
CA THR A 173 17.85 34.24 20.07
C THR A 173 18.91 34.48 18.99
N PRO A 174 18.56 34.67 17.70
CA PRO A 174 19.53 35.01 16.68
C PRO A 174 19.90 36.51 16.79
N SER A 175 21.19 36.79 17.00
CA SER A 175 21.74 38.15 16.98
C SER A 175 21.96 38.59 15.53
N ALA A 176 21.42 39.77 15.21
CA ALA A 176 21.64 40.49 13.98
C ALA A 176 23.07 41.05 13.86
N GLU A 177 23.38 41.52 12.66
CA GLU A 177 24.51 42.36 12.24
C GLU A 177 25.76 41.66 11.70
N ARG A 178 25.83 41.60 10.35
CA ARG A 178 26.93 42.23 9.61
C ARG A 178 26.49 42.55 8.17
N ARG A 179 26.14 43.82 7.95
CA ARG A 179 26.06 44.47 6.63
C ARG A 179 27.29 45.34 6.47
N THR A 180 28.19 44.97 5.57
CA THR A 180 29.12 45.77 4.74
C THR A 180 29.86 44.71 3.89
N SER A 181 30.16 44.84 2.60
CA SER A 181 30.27 45.96 1.68
C SER A 181 30.15 45.37 0.26
N LEU A 182 29.33 46.00 -0.59
CA LEU A 182 29.23 45.72 -2.02
C LEU A 182 29.98 46.84 -2.74
N MET A 183 31.12 46.56 -3.36
CA MET A 183 31.74 47.44 -4.38
C MET A 183 32.78 46.66 -5.20
N GLY A 184 32.37 46.31 -6.43
CA GLY A 184 33.15 46.38 -7.67
C GLY A 184 34.49 45.65 -7.78
N ARG A 185 34.54 44.68 -8.70
CA ARG A 185 35.22 44.84 -10.00
C ARG A 185 34.95 43.65 -10.93
N ARG A 186 34.54 43.99 -12.15
CA ARG A 186 34.54 43.13 -13.34
C ARG A 186 35.97 42.70 -13.67
N THR A 187 36.15 41.46 -14.14
CA THR A 187 36.97 41.16 -15.33
C THR A 187 36.70 39.73 -15.82
N SER A 188 36.62 39.64 -17.14
CA SER A 188 36.38 38.48 -18.00
C SER A 188 37.55 37.47 -18.04
N GLN A 189 37.23 36.21 -18.35
CA GLN A 189 37.95 35.24 -19.23
C GLN A 189 37.20 33.89 -19.08
N VAL A 190 36.51 33.32 -20.06
CA VAL A 190 36.89 32.82 -21.40
C VAL A 190 37.82 31.59 -21.33
N ASN A 191 37.34 30.48 -21.94
CA ASN A 191 38.04 29.26 -22.41
C ASN A 191 38.44 28.19 -21.37
N LEU A 192 38.50 26.88 -21.64
CA LEU A 192 37.99 25.92 -22.66
C LEU A 192 38.56 24.54 -22.20
N LEU A 193 37.90 23.43 -22.54
CA LEU A 193 38.46 22.04 -22.65
C LEU A 193 38.90 21.35 -21.34
N ASN A 194 38.65 20.06 -21.09
CA ASN A 194 38.34 18.90 -21.93
C ASN A 194 37.15 18.11 -21.37
#